data_AF-R9M9K9-F1
#
_entry.id   AF-R9M9K9-F1
#
_cell.length_a   1.000
_cell.length_b   1.000
_cell.length_c   1.000
_cell.angle_alpha   90.00
_cell.angle_beta   90.00
_cell.angle_gamma   90.00
#
_symmetry.space_group_name_H-M   'P 1'
#
loop_
_entity.id
_entity.type
_entity.pdbx_description
1 polymer ?
#
loop_
_entity_poly.entity_id
_entity_poly.type
_entity_poly.pdbx_seq_one_letter_code
_entity_poly.pdbx_strand_id
1 'polypeptide(L)'
;MILGYSRMRYIAFVTDMSINTLIRRHQNAFRYFGGCPEEILYNNMKQVVIKRLLKQEDSTLNRQFEDFAGFHGFRSILCWPYRGQTKGKVERTVQFVRECEACPWAQLHGRDQIQQPGRFEWTSRCNNVNGKVHATTNEIPFERLKKEGLSPLSREYIIDKINLRRVQKDCLISYAGNQYSVPAEYIGKDVAVVALDSMLAAYYEGKQIALHRISYQRKDMVVNPQHYRRLTLKQTMGTENVLLDQGKVIDFPLKPSNLSRYDEVLYD
;
A
#
# COMPACT_ATOMS: atom_id res chain seq x y z
N MET A 1 -19.16 -5.07 -9.77
CA MET A 1 -18.69 -5.74 -11.00
C MET A 1 -19.66 -6.87 -11.34
N ILE A 2 -19.90 -7.15 -12.62
CA ILE A 2 -20.68 -8.31 -13.07
C ILE A 2 -19.91 -9.02 -14.18
N LEU A 3 -19.80 -10.34 -14.09
CA LEU A 3 -19.15 -11.15 -15.12
C LEU A 3 -20.07 -11.38 -16.32
N GLY A 4 -19.48 -11.37 -17.50
CA GLY A 4 -20.21 -11.37 -18.77
C GLY A 4 -20.88 -12.71 -19.08
N TYR A 5 -20.20 -13.81 -18.76
CA TYR A 5 -20.61 -15.18 -19.05
C TYR A 5 -21.44 -15.78 -17.92
N SER A 6 -20.90 -15.88 -16.70
CA SER A 6 -21.61 -16.49 -15.55
C SER A 6 -22.75 -15.64 -15.01
N ARG A 7 -22.78 -14.34 -15.33
CA ARG A 7 -23.65 -13.33 -14.69
C ARG A 7 -23.43 -13.21 -13.19
N MET A 8 -22.29 -13.69 -12.69
CA MET A 8 -21.87 -13.55 -11.31
C MET A 8 -21.74 -12.07 -10.96
N ARG A 9 -22.38 -11.65 -9.88
CA ARG A 9 -22.41 -10.25 -9.42
C ARG A 9 -21.61 -10.09 -8.15
N TYR A 10 -20.79 -9.05 -8.11
CA TYR A 10 -20.12 -8.57 -6.91
C TYR A 10 -20.47 -7.08 -6.70
N ILE A 11 -21.06 -6.77 -5.55
CA ILE A 11 -21.48 -5.41 -5.19
C ILE A 11 -20.76 -5.01 -3.90
N ALA A 12 -20.20 -3.80 -3.90
CA ALA A 12 -19.56 -3.22 -2.73
C ALA A 12 -19.89 -1.73 -2.67
N PHE A 13 -20.24 -1.25 -1.49
CA PHE A 13 -20.48 0.17 -1.24
C PHE A 13 -19.17 0.88 -0.85
N VAL A 14 -19.03 2.10 -1.34
CA VAL A 14 -17.90 2.98 -1.07
C VAL A 14 -18.41 4.39 -0.81
N THR A 15 -17.77 5.07 0.14
CA THR A 15 -18.03 6.47 0.48
C THR A 15 -17.12 7.43 -0.28
N ASP A 16 -16.00 6.92 -0.77
CA ASP A 16 -15.00 7.67 -1.52
C ASP A 16 -14.93 7.19 -2.98
N MET A 17 -14.66 8.14 -3.88
CA MET A 17 -14.58 7.92 -5.32
C MET A 17 -13.13 8.00 -5.85
N SER A 18 -12.11 7.83 -5.00
CA SER A 18 -10.72 7.84 -5.45
C SER A 18 -10.35 6.62 -6.31
N ILE A 19 -9.25 6.76 -7.08
CA ILE A 19 -8.65 5.66 -7.85
C ILE A 19 -8.17 4.52 -6.95
N ASN A 20 -7.59 4.84 -5.79
CA ASN A 20 -7.15 3.85 -4.82
C ASN A 20 -8.32 2.99 -4.33
N THR A 21 -9.46 3.64 -4.04
CA THR A 21 -10.68 2.94 -3.69
C THR A 21 -11.17 2.06 -4.84
N LEU A 22 -11.14 2.55 -6.09
CA LEU A 22 -11.52 1.76 -7.26
C LEU A 22 -10.65 0.49 -7.39
N ILE A 23 -9.32 0.63 -7.35
CA ILE A 23 -8.37 -0.49 -7.45
C ILE A 23 -8.61 -1.50 -6.32
N ARG A 24 -8.72 -1.02 -5.08
CA ARG A 24 -8.99 -1.90 -3.92
C ARG A 24 -10.29 -2.69 -4.09
N ARG A 25 -11.32 -2.10 -4.69
CA ARG A 25 -12.58 -2.81 -4.95
C ARG A 25 -12.47 -3.82 -6.09
N HIS A 26 -11.62 -3.58 -7.09
CA HIS A 26 -11.33 -4.58 -8.13
C HIS A 26 -10.61 -5.78 -7.54
N GLN A 27 -9.58 -5.57 -6.71
CA GLN A 27 -8.88 -6.67 -6.04
C GLN A 27 -9.83 -7.54 -5.20
N ASN A 28 -10.72 -6.90 -4.43
CA ASN A 28 -11.72 -7.64 -3.67
C ASN A 28 -12.72 -8.40 -4.56
N ALA A 29 -13.09 -7.84 -5.71
CA ALA A 29 -13.95 -8.52 -6.68
C ALA A 29 -13.24 -9.73 -7.29
N PHE A 30 -11.97 -9.59 -7.69
CA PHE A 30 -11.19 -10.68 -8.23
C PHE A 30 -11.02 -11.81 -7.20
N ARG A 31 -10.73 -11.47 -5.94
CA ARG A 31 -10.68 -12.45 -4.84
C ARG A 31 -12.03 -13.17 -4.68
N TYR A 32 -13.14 -12.46 -4.78
CA TYR A 32 -14.48 -13.05 -4.68
C TYR A 32 -14.81 -13.99 -5.85
N PHE A 33 -14.36 -13.67 -7.07
CA PHE A 33 -14.56 -14.55 -8.22
C PHE A 33 -13.54 -15.69 -8.30
N GLY A 34 -12.43 -15.60 -7.56
CA GLY A 34 -11.31 -16.55 -7.64
C GLY A 34 -10.38 -16.32 -8.84
N GLY A 35 -10.48 -15.17 -9.51
CA GLY A 35 -9.69 -14.89 -10.71
C GLY A 35 -9.95 -13.51 -11.32
N CYS A 36 -9.15 -13.15 -12.32
CA CYS A 36 -9.28 -11.93 -13.09
C CYS A 36 -9.85 -12.22 -14.49
N PRO A 37 -10.87 -11.47 -14.96
CA PRO A 37 -11.35 -11.60 -16.34
C PRO A 37 -10.35 -11.01 -17.34
N GLU A 38 -10.33 -11.53 -18.56
CA GLU A 38 -9.47 -11.03 -19.65
C GLU A 38 -9.83 -9.60 -20.07
N GLU A 39 -11.12 -9.25 -20.05
CA GLU A 39 -11.61 -7.96 -20.48
C GLU A 39 -12.57 -7.35 -19.46
N ILE A 40 -12.41 -6.05 -19.20
CA ILE A 40 -13.31 -5.31 -18.32
C ILE A 40 -13.79 -4.05 -19.03
N LEU A 41 -15.12 -3.93 -19.13
CA LEU A 41 -15.78 -2.76 -19.68
C LEU A 41 -15.94 -1.66 -18.61
N TYR A 42 -15.36 -0.50 -18.88
CA TYR A 42 -15.40 0.68 -18.02
C TYR A 42 -16.22 1.81 -18.62
N ASN A 43 -16.83 2.58 -17.73
CA ASN A 43 -17.36 3.89 -18.08
C ASN A 43 -16.22 4.92 -18.18
N ASN A 44 -16.49 6.06 -18.81
CA ASN A 44 -15.54 7.17 -18.96
C ASN A 44 -15.34 7.98 -17.65
N MET A 45 -15.17 7.28 -16.53
CA MET A 45 -14.97 7.89 -15.22
C MET A 45 -13.52 8.37 -15.06
N LYS A 46 -13.30 9.52 -14.39
CA LYS A 46 -11.98 10.18 -14.27
C LYS A 46 -10.88 9.32 -13.65
N GLN A 47 -11.26 8.33 -12.85
CA GLN A 47 -10.37 7.38 -12.22
C GLN A 47 -9.76 6.39 -13.22
N VAL A 48 -10.44 6.16 -14.35
CA VAL A 48 -10.00 5.26 -15.42
C VAL A 48 -9.49 6.06 -16.61
N VAL A 49 -10.24 7.09 -17.04
CA VAL A 49 -9.94 7.89 -18.23
C VAL A 49 -9.66 9.33 -17.85
N ILE A 50 -8.47 9.83 -18.17
CA ILE A 50 -8.12 11.25 -18.00
C ILE A 50 -8.60 12.06 -19.20
N LYS A 51 -8.31 11.58 -20.42
CA LYS A 51 -8.69 12.23 -21.67
C LYS A 51 -9.28 11.20 -22.62
N ARG A 52 -10.54 11.37 -23.02
CA ARG A 52 -11.21 10.50 -23.98
C ARG A 52 -11.10 11.11 -25.38
N LEU A 53 -10.62 10.33 -26.34
CA LEU A 53 -10.66 10.66 -27.78
C LEU A 53 -11.67 9.75 -28.50
N LEU A 54 -11.88 9.92 -29.81
CA LEU A 54 -12.87 9.13 -30.55
C LEU A 54 -12.48 7.63 -30.55
N LYS A 55 -11.22 7.34 -30.89
CA LYS A 55 -10.68 5.99 -30.79
C LYS A 55 -10.23 5.69 -29.36
N GLN A 56 -10.38 4.43 -28.96
CA GLN A 56 -9.99 3.98 -27.63
C GLN A 56 -8.47 3.99 -27.47
N GLU A 57 -7.72 3.57 -28.50
CA GLU A 57 -6.26 3.56 -28.53
C GLU A 57 -5.64 4.93 -28.26
N ASP A 58 -6.28 6.01 -28.71
CA ASP A 58 -5.79 7.37 -28.52
C ASP A 58 -6.19 7.96 -27.15
N SER A 59 -7.00 7.25 -26.36
CA SER A 59 -7.50 7.77 -25.08
C SER A 59 -6.47 7.61 -23.97
N THR A 60 -6.24 8.66 -23.20
CA THR A 60 -5.29 8.65 -22.09
C THR A 60 -5.96 8.08 -20.85
N LEU A 61 -5.50 6.91 -20.42
CA LEU A 61 -5.90 6.29 -19.16
C LEU A 61 -5.15 6.93 -17.98
N ASN A 62 -5.69 6.75 -16.78
CA ASN A 62 -4.97 7.10 -15.59
C ASN A 62 -3.77 6.16 -15.42
N ARG A 63 -2.55 6.71 -15.28
CA ARG A 63 -1.30 5.94 -15.19
C ARG A 63 -1.33 4.87 -14.10
N GLN A 64 -1.91 5.16 -12.93
CA GLN A 64 -1.99 4.19 -11.84
C GLN A 64 -3.01 3.07 -12.15
N PHE A 65 -4.04 3.37 -12.94
CA PHE A 65 -5.01 2.39 -13.38
C PHE A 65 -4.45 1.52 -14.52
N GLU A 66 -3.67 2.11 -15.41
CA GLU A 66 -2.95 1.41 -16.47
C GLU A 66 -1.92 0.42 -15.90
N ASP A 67 -1.14 0.84 -14.90
CA ASP A 67 -0.22 -0.04 -14.16
C ASP A 67 -0.96 -1.22 -13.50
N PHE A 68 -2.10 -0.94 -12.85
CA PHE A 68 -2.97 -1.98 -12.30
C PHE A 68 -3.51 -2.96 -13.35
N ALA A 69 -3.93 -2.46 -14.52
CA ALA A 69 -4.40 -3.28 -15.62
C ALA A 69 -3.28 -4.15 -16.20
N GLY A 70 -2.08 -3.59 -16.38
CA GLY A 70 -0.90 -4.31 -16.82
C GLY A 70 -0.45 -5.39 -15.83
N PHE A 71 -0.49 -5.11 -14.53
CA PHE A 71 -0.11 -6.07 -13.48
C PHE A 71 -0.97 -7.33 -13.48
N HIS A 72 -2.29 -7.19 -13.66
CA HIS A 72 -3.21 -8.32 -13.73
C HIS A 72 -3.40 -8.88 -15.15
N GLY A 73 -2.93 -8.16 -16.18
CA GLY A 73 -2.99 -8.58 -17.57
C GLY A 73 -4.38 -8.51 -18.21
N PHE A 74 -5.29 -7.68 -17.68
CA PHE A 74 -6.63 -7.52 -18.28
C PHE A 74 -6.70 -6.32 -19.22
N ARG A 75 -7.48 -6.45 -20.30
CA ARG A 75 -7.76 -5.38 -21.26
C ARG A 75 -8.89 -4.50 -20.76
N SER A 76 -8.61 -3.21 -20.61
CA SER A 76 -9.62 -2.21 -20.26
C SER A 76 -10.33 -1.73 -21.52
N ILE A 77 -11.63 -2.02 -21.65
CA ILE A 77 -12.48 -1.58 -22.76
C ILE A 77 -13.29 -0.37 -22.30
N LEU A 78 -13.34 0.69 -23.10
CA LEU A 78 -14.10 1.89 -22.77
C LEU A 78 -15.46 1.87 -23.47
N CYS A 79 -16.52 2.21 -22.74
CA CYS A 79 -17.82 2.47 -23.35
C CYS A 79 -17.72 3.61 -24.37
N TRP A 80 -18.41 3.44 -25.51
CA TRP A 80 -18.59 4.51 -26.47
C TRP A 80 -19.38 5.65 -25.82
N PRO A 81 -18.92 6.92 -25.93
CA PRO A 81 -19.69 8.07 -25.47
C PRO A 81 -21.09 8.06 -26.10
N TYR A 82 -22.10 8.42 -25.32
CA TYR A 82 -23.50 8.58 -25.77
C TYR A 82 -24.19 7.32 -26.33
N ARG A 83 -23.62 6.12 -26.11
CA ARG A 83 -24.29 4.84 -26.42
C ARG A 83 -24.51 4.00 -25.15
N GLY A 84 -25.67 4.18 -24.50
CA GLY A 84 -26.03 3.46 -23.28
C GLY A 84 -26.21 1.94 -23.45
N GLN A 85 -26.49 1.48 -24.68
CA GLN A 85 -26.79 0.07 -24.99
C GLN A 85 -25.68 -0.91 -24.60
N THR A 86 -24.41 -0.48 -24.50
CA THR A 86 -23.30 -1.36 -24.14
C THR A 86 -23.28 -1.73 -22.64
N LYS A 87 -24.09 -1.06 -21.81
CA LYS A 87 -24.06 -1.20 -20.34
C LYS A 87 -25.26 -1.95 -19.74
N GLY A 88 -26.14 -2.52 -20.54
CA GLY A 88 -27.40 -3.12 -20.06
C GLY A 88 -27.26 -4.16 -18.93
N LYS A 89 -26.15 -4.94 -18.91
CA LYS A 89 -25.87 -5.92 -17.84
C LYS A 89 -25.69 -5.26 -16.46
N VAL A 90 -24.97 -4.14 -16.43
CA VAL A 90 -24.70 -3.38 -15.21
C VAL A 90 -25.93 -2.55 -14.84
N GLU A 91 -26.61 -1.94 -15.80
CA GLU A 91 -27.80 -1.10 -15.54
C GLU A 91 -28.93 -1.87 -14.87
N ARG A 92 -29.26 -3.08 -15.37
CA ARG A 92 -30.27 -3.93 -14.71
C ARG A 92 -29.84 -4.37 -13.31
N THR A 93 -28.53 -4.55 -13.09
CA THR A 93 -28.02 -4.87 -11.75
C THR A 93 -28.10 -3.66 -10.82
N VAL A 94 -27.84 -2.45 -11.32
CA VAL A 94 -28.01 -1.21 -10.55
C VAL A 94 -29.47 -0.97 -10.22
N GLN A 95 -30.39 -1.23 -11.16
CA GLN A 95 -31.83 -1.18 -10.92
C GLN A 95 -32.24 -2.17 -9.81
N PHE A 96 -31.81 -3.42 -9.89
CA PHE A 96 -32.03 -4.42 -8.83
C PHE A 96 -31.53 -3.95 -7.46
N VAL A 97 -30.36 -3.30 -7.41
CA VAL A 97 -29.84 -2.75 -6.15
C VAL A 97 -30.70 -1.60 -5.66
N ARG A 98 -31.17 -0.71 -6.54
CA ARG A 98 -32.01 0.45 -6.19
C ARG A 98 -33.42 0.08 -5.71
N GLU A 99 -34.03 -0.91 -6.35
CA GLU A 99 -35.37 -1.41 -6.02
C GLU A 99 -35.38 -2.28 -4.76
N CYS A 100 -34.20 -2.61 -4.24
CA CYS A 100 -34.07 -3.37 -3.01
C CYS A 100 -34.43 -2.49 -1.81
N GLU A 101 -35.41 -2.89 -1.01
CA GLU A 101 -35.83 -2.13 0.20
C GLU A 101 -34.72 -1.99 1.26
N ALA A 102 -33.74 -2.91 1.27
CA ALA A 102 -32.55 -2.83 2.11
C ALA A 102 -31.41 -2.00 1.50
N CYS A 103 -31.67 -1.28 0.40
CA CYS A 103 -30.68 -0.39 -0.20
C CYS A 103 -30.34 0.70 0.82
N PRO A 104 -29.06 0.84 1.23
CA PRO A 104 -28.71 1.69 2.38
C PRO A 104 -29.17 3.16 2.21
N TRP A 105 -29.37 3.62 0.97
CA TRP A 105 -29.92 4.95 0.68
C TRP A 105 -31.30 5.21 1.28
N ALA A 106 -32.12 4.18 1.55
CA ALA A 106 -33.47 4.33 2.08
C ALA A 106 -33.52 4.58 3.61
N GLN A 107 -32.43 4.29 4.35
CA GLN A 107 -32.43 4.33 5.83
C GLN A 107 -31.20 5.02 6.45
N LEU A 108 -30.21 5.45 5.67
CA LEU A 108 -28.98 6.04 6.21
C LEU A 108 -29.13 7.54 6.53
N HIS A 109 -29.64 7.84 7.72
CA HIS A 109 -29.40 9.11 8.38
C HIS A 109 -28.01 9.10 9.03
N GLY A 110 -26.94 9.28 8.23
CA GLY A 110 -25.59 9.54 8.75
C GLY A 110 -24.46 8.73 8.08
N ARG A 111 -23.27 9.34 8.03
CA ARG A 111 -22.06 8.80 7.35
C ARG A 111 -21.47 7.55 8.01
N ASP A 112 -21.78 7.28 9.28
CA ASP A 112 -21.09 6.24 10.07
C ASP A 112 -21.74 4.85 10.00
N GLN A 113 -23.00 4.73 9.54
CA GLN A 113 -23.70 3.44 9.49
C GLN A 113 -23.40 2.59 8.24
N ILE A 114 -22.66 3.14 7.26
CA ILE A 114 -22.32 2.43 6.01
C ILE A 114 -21.32 1.28 6.25
N GLN A 115 -20.54 1.31 7.33
CA GLN A 115 -19.30 0.56 7.39
C GLN A 115 -19.39 -0.88 7.94
N GLN A 116 -20.41 -1.23 8.73
CA GLN A 116 -20.45 -2.55 9.41
C GLN A 116 -21.65 -3.43 9.00
N PRO A 117 -22.93 -3.04 9.16
CA PRO A 117 -24.05 -3.93 8.85
C PRO A 117 -24.26 -4.15 7.34
N GLY A 118 -24.10 -3.11 6.51
CA GLY A 118 -24.35 -3.21 5.06
C GLY A 118 -23.38 -4.14 4.30
N ARG A 119 -22.11 -4.24 4.69
CA ARG A 119 -21.13 -5.01 3.90
C ARG A 119 -21.39 -6.51 3.92
N PHE A 120 -21.71 -7.06 5.09
CA PHE A 120 -21.99 -8.48 5.25
C PHE A 120 -23.36 -8.84 4.69
N GLU A 121 -24.37 -8.01 4.94
CA GLU A 121 -25.73 -8.23 4.44
C GLU A 121 -25.78 -8.24 2.91
N TRP A 122 -25.06 -7.34 2.25
CA TRP A 122 -25.01 -7.29 0.79
C TRP A 122 -24.22 -8.42 0.16
N THR A 123 -23.15 -8.88 0.81
CA THR A 123 -22.39 -10.04 0.32
C THR A 123 -23.27 -11.30 0.38
N SER A 124 -23.95 -11.51 1.50
CA SER A 124 -24.89 -12.63 1.69
C SER A 124 -26.07 -12.56 0.70
N ARG A 125 -26.59 -11.36 0.44
CA ARG A 125 -27.68 -11.17 -0.52
C ARG A 125 -27.23 -11.38 -1.97
N CYS A 126 -26.03 -10.91 -2.33
CA CYS A 126 -25.43 -11.23 -3.62
C CYS A 126 -25.28 -12.74 -3.79
N ASN A 127 -24.78 -13.44 -2.76
CA ASN A 127 -24.66 -14.90 -2.77
C ASN A 127 -26.03 -15.59 -2.94
N ASN A 128 -27.08 -15.12 -2.27
CA ASN A 128 -28.43 -15.66 -2.45
C ASN A 128 -28.92 -15.51 -3.90
N VAL A 129 -28.74 -14.33 -4.50
CA VAL A 129 -29.10 -14.09 -5.91
C VAL A 129 -28.24 -14.92 -6.87
N ASN A 130 -26.93 -15.03 -6.60
CA ASN A 130 -25.99 -15.79 -7.41
C ASN A 130 -26.18 -17.33 -7.25
N GLY A 131 -26.87 -17.76 -6.20
CA GLY A 131 -27.28 -19.16 -5.97
C GLY A 131 -28.61 -19.55 -6.58
N LYS A 132 -29.37 -18.60 -7.15
CA LYS A 132 -30.63 -18.87 -7.83
C LYS A 132 -30.44 -18.95 -9.35
N VAL A 133 -31.35 -19.65 -10.01
CA VAL A 133 -31.40 -19.73 -11.47
C VAL A 133 -31.58 -18.33 -12.05
N HIS A 134 -30.66 -17.92 -12.91
CA HIS A 134 -30.71 -16.60 -13.52
C HIS A 134 -31.64 -16.59 -14.73
N ALA A 135 -32.63 -15.70 -14.75
CA ALA A 135 -33.72 -15.68 -15.74
C ALA A 135 -33.29 -15.63 -17.22
N THR A 136 -32.13 -15.05 -17.55
CA THR A 136 -31.64 -15.00 -18.94
C THR A 136 -30.82 -16.21 -19.35
N THR A 137 -30.12 -16.84 -18.40
CA THR A 137 -29.20 -17.95 -18.70
C THR A 137 -29.78 -19.30 -18.33
N ASN A 138 -30.88 -19.33 -17.58
CA ASN A 138 -31.55 -20.52 -17.02
C ASN A 138 -30.61 -21.47 -16.24
N GLU A 139 -29.49 -20.93 -15.78
CA GLU A 139 -28.48 -21.64 -15.01
C GLU A 139 -28.09 -20.80 -13.78
N ILE A 140 -27.50 -21.47 -12.79
CA ILE A 140 -27.05 -20.84 -11.55
C ILE A 140 -25.69 -20.17 -11.80
N PRO A 141 -25.53 -18.87 -11.50
CA PRO A 141 -24.26 -18.17 -11.66
C PRO A 141 -23.05 -18.83 -10.98
N PHE A 142 -23.21 -19.41 -9.78
CA PHE A 142 -22.12 -20.15 -9.12
C PHE A 142 -21.63 -21.37 -9.92
N GLU A 143 -22.55 -22.10 -10.55
CA GLU A 143 -22.16 -23.26 -11.36
C GLU A 143 -21.52 -22.85 -12.69
N ARG A 144 -21.98 -21.74 -13.29
CA ARG A 144 -21.33 -21.18 -14.48
C ARG A 144 -19.96 -20.59 -14.18
N LEU A 145 -19.74 -20.01 -13.00
CA LEU A 145 -18.46 -19.42 -12.61
C LEU A 145 -17.33 -20.46 -12.64
N LYS A 146 -17.61 -21.70 -12.21
CA LYS A 146 -16.63 -22.80 -12.25
C LYS A 146 -16.16 -23.13 -13.67
N LYS A 147 -17.01 -22.85 -14.67
CA LYS A 147 -16.72 -23.06 -16.10
C LYS A 147 -16.15 -21.80 -16.76
N GLU A 148 -16.02 -20.69 -16.02
CA GLU A 148 -15.48 -19.43 -16.53
C GLU A 148 -13.95 -19.46 -16.44
N GLY A 149 -13.28 -19.29 -17.57
CA GLY A 149 -11.81 -19.32 -17.66
C GLY A 149 -11.16 -18.04 -17.17
N LEU A 150 -11.24 -17.76 -15.86
CA LEU A 150 -10.60 -16.60 -15.25
C LEU A 150 -9.09 -16.84 -15.07
N SER A 151 -8.29 -15.78 -15.27
CA SER A 151 -6.86 -15.80 -15.00
C SER A 151 -6.60 -15.92 -13.49
N PRO A 152 -5.69 -16.79 -13.04
CA PRO A 152 -5.42 -16.97 -11.62
C PRO A 152 -4.75 -15.73 -11.00
N LEU A 153 -5.08 -15.44 -9.75
CA LEU A 153 -4.46 -14.37 -8.98
C LEU A 153 -3.17 -14.88 -8.34
N SER A 154 -2.04 -14.68 -9.03
CA SER A 154 -0.72 -15.12 -8.54
C SER A 154 -0.06 -14.12 -7.61
N ARG A 155 -0.41 -12.83 -7.72
CA ARG A 155 0.24 -11.73 -6.98
C ARG A 155 -0.78 -10.69 -6.55
N GLU A 156 -0.48 -9.99 -5.46
CA GLU A 156 -1.29 -8.87 -4.98
C GLU A 156 -0.71 -7.53 -5.45
N TYR A 157 -1.55 -6.71 -6.06
CA TYR A 157 -1.16 -5.35 -6.45
C TYR A 157 -1.08 -4.43 -5.23
N ILE A 158 0.04 -3.73 -5.07
CA ILE A 158 0.24 -2.80 -3.96
C ILE A 158 -0.21 -1.42 -4.42
N ILE A 159 -1.26 -0.89 -3.78
CA ILE A 159 -1.88 0.40 -4.16
C ILE A 159 -1.03 1.58 -3.72
N ASP A 160 -0.32 1.44 -2.60
CA ASP A 160 0.39 2.56 -1.99
C ASP A 160 1.64 2.93 -2.81
N LYS A 161 1.88 4.24 -2.90
CA LYS A 161 3.10 4.73 -3.53
C LYS A 161 4.27 4.38 -2.62
N ILE A 162 5.38 3.94 -3.20
CA ILE A 162 6.63 3.80 -2.46
C ILE A 162 7.00 5.19 -1.92
N ASN A 163 6.85 5.36 -0.61
CA ASN A 163 7.16 6.62 0.07
C ASN A 163 8.60 6.55 0.54
N LEU A 164 9.51 7.24 -0.14
CA LEU A 164 10.88 7.39 0.35
C LEU A 164 10.88 8.31 1.59
N ARG A 165 11.48 7.82 2.67
CA ARG A 165 11.61 8.55 3.94
C ARG A 165 13.02 8.41 4.47
N ARG A 166 13.62 9.54 4.84
CA ARG A 166 14.91 9.58 5.53
C ARG A 166 14.71 9.16 6.99
N VAL A 167 15.52 8.23 7.46
CA VAL A 167 15.53 7.82 8.88
C VAL A 167 16.19 8.92 9.72
N GLN A 168 15.46 9.39 10.73
CA GLN A 168 15.91 10.42 11.67
C GLN A 168 16.92 9.86 12.69
N LYS A 169 17.61 10.75 13.43
CA LYS A 169 18.65 10.38 14.42
C LYS A 169 18.10 9.56 15.59
N ASP A 170 16.82 9.72 15.88
CA ASP A 170 16.03 8.99 16.88
C ASP A 170 15.54 7.61 16.39
N CYS A 171 16.02 7.16 15.22
CA CYS A 171 15.60 5.92 14.56
C CYS A 171 14.12 5.92 14.14
N LEU A 172 13.52 7.09 13.90
CA LEU A 172 12.12 7.21 13.49
C LEU A 172 11.97 7.58 12.01
N ILE A 173 10.85 7.14 11.42
CA ILE A 173 10.35 7.57 10.12
C ILE A 173 8.92 8.12 10.28
N SER A 174 8.59 9.15 9.51
CA SER A 174 7.24 9.74 9.52
C SER A 174 6.35 9.17 8.42
N TYR A 175 5.17 8.70 8.80
CA TYR A 175 4.14 8.25 7.88
C TYR A 175 2.74 8.66 8.37
N ALA A 176 1.95 9.29 7.50
CA ALA A 176 0.58 9.75 7.77
C ALA A 176 0.38 10.58 9.06
N GLY A 177 1.41 11.34 9.48
CA GLY A 177 1.36 12.15 10.70
C GLY A 177 1.70 11.40 12.00
N ASN A 178 2.13 10.14 11.89
CA ASN A 178 2.63 9.31 12.98
C ASN A 178 4.12 8.98 12.75
N GLN A 179 4.79 8.55 13.81
CA GLN A 179 6.19 8.12 13.75
C GLN A 179 6.33 6.62 14.03
N TYR A 180 7.22 5.98 13.29
CA TYR A 180 7.47 4.55 13.38
C TYR A 180 8.96 4.31 13.52
N SER A 181 9.35 3.44 14.45
CA SER A 181 10.76 3.10 14.65
C SER A 181 11.31 2.19 13.55
N VAL A 182 12.59 2.34 13.22
CA VAL A 182 13.34 1.44 12.34
C VAL A 182 14.66 1.08 13.02
N PRO A 183 15.32 -0.03 12.65
CA PRO A 183 16.57 -0.41 13.29
C PRO A 183 17.63 0.69 13.18
N ALA A 184 18.40 0.90 14.26
CA ALA A 184 19.42 1.94 14.35
C ALA A 184 20.55 1.83 13.31
N GLU A 185 20.63 0.72 12.58
CA GLU A 185 21.53 0.50 11.44
C GLU A 185 21.23 1.41 10.24
N TYR A 186 20.00 1.90 10.15
CA TYR A 186 19.51 2.66 9.00
C TYR A 186 19.44 4.16 9.25
N ILE A 187 19.97 4.68 10.37
CA ILE A 187 20.00 6.12 10.67
C ILE A 187 20.66 6.89 9.51
N GLY A 188 19.99 7.94 9.04
CA GLY A 188 20.49 8.79 7.96
C GLY A 188 20.35 8.20 6.55
N LYS A 189 19.82 6.98 6.41
CA LYS A 189 19.54 6.35 5.11
C LYS A 189 18.11 6.63 4.65
N ASP A 190 17.89 6.62 3.34
CA ASP A 190 16.55 6.71 2.75
C ASP A 190 15.94 5.31 2.64
N VAL A 191 14.78 5.12 3.26
CA VAL A 191 14.04 3.85 3.29
C VAL A 191 12.73 3.99 2.54
N ALA A 192 12.34 2.93 1.83
CA ALA A 192 11.08 2.81 1.14
C ALA A 192 9.99 2.36 2.11
N VAL A 193 8.95 3.18 2.28
CA VAL A 193 7.82 2.89 3.15
C VAL A 193 6.62 2.52 2.31
N VAL A 194 6.02 1.37 2.61
CA VAL A 194 4.86 0.83 1.90
C VAL A 194 3.79 0.48 2.94
N ALA A 195 2.61 1.07 2.82
CA ALA A 195 1.46 0.66 3.61
C ALA A 195 0.63 -0.38 2.86
N LEU A 196 0.33 -1.49 3.54
CA LEU A 196 -0.55 -2.53 3.03
C LEU A 196 -1.60 -2.86 4.09
N ASP A 197 -2.87 -2.62 3.74
CA ASP A 197 -4.05 -2.76 4.60
C ASP A 197 -3.97 -2.01 5.94
N SER A 198 -3.41 -2.64 6.97
CA SER A 198 -3.26 -2.10 8.33
C SER A 198 -1.82 -2.20 8.84
N MET A 199 -0.89 -2.57 7.97
CA MET A 199 0.52 -2.72 8.27
C MET A 199 1.36 -1.73 7.46
N LEU A 200 2.41 -1.23 8.09
CA LEU A 200 3.43 -0.38 7.50
C LEU A 200 4.72 -1.17 7.44
N ALA A 201 5.20 -1.46 6.23
CA ALA A 201 6.48 -2.10 6.02
C ALA A 201 7.51 -1.08 5.55
N ALA A 202 8.70 -1.11 6.16
CA ALA A 202 9.85 -0.34 5.71
C ALA A 202 10.86 -1.27 5.03
N TYR A 203 11.39 -0.82 3.91
CA TYR A 203 12.36 -1.54 3.08
C TYR A 203 13.60 -0.70 2.86
N TYR A 204 14.76 -1.35 2.84
CA TYR A 204 16.04 -0.76 2.44
C TYR A 204 16.71 -1.70 1.44
N GLU A 205 17.08 -1.21 0.25
CA GLU A 205 17.70 -2.01 -0.83
C GLU A 205 16.94 -3.32 -1.13
N GLY A 206 15.60 -3.27 -1.11
CA GLY A 206 14.72 -4.42 -1.37
C GLY A 206 14.52 -5.39 -0.20
N LYS A 207 15.24 -5.21 0.92
CA LYS A 207 15.07 -6.01 2.14
C LYS A 207 14.08 -5.34 3.10
N GLN A 208 13.13 -6.12 3.63
CA GLN A 208 12.23 -5.64 4.68
C GLN A 208 13.01 -5.46 6.00
N ILE A 209 13.01 -4.24 6.53
CA ILE A 209 13.76 -3.87 7.74
C ILE A 209 12.87 -3.70 8.97
N ALA A 210 11.60 -3.34 8.79
CA ALA A 210 10.64 -3.16 9.87
C ALA A 210 9.22 -3.42 9.39
N LEU A 211 8.36 -3.85 10.31
CA LEU A 211 6.93 -4.03 10.11
C LEU A 211 6.18 -3.50 11.34
N HIS A 212 5.23 -2.61 11.12
CA HIS A 212 4.42 -2.00 12.18
C HIS A 212 2.94 -2.07 11.86
N ARG A 213 2.09 -2.04 12.88
CA ARG A 213 0.67 -1.79 12.69
C ARG A 213 0.45 -0.29 12.51
N ILE A 214 -0.32 0.11 11.50
CA ILE A 214 -0.65 1.51 11.26
C ILE A 214 -1.52 2.02 12.40
N SER A 215 -1.09 3.10 13.03
CA SER A 215 -1.93 3.85 13.97
C SER A 215 -2.80 4.85 13.18
N TYR A 216 -4.09 4.91 13.52
CA TYR A 216 -5.04 5.87 12.96
C TYR A 216 -5.19 7.13 13.83
N GLN A 217 -4.52 7.18 14.98
CA GLN A 217 -4.43 8.38 15.79
C GLN A 217 -3.51 9.41 15.11
N ARG A 218 -3.50 10.65 15.59
CA ARG A 218 -2.57 11.69 15.11
C ARG A 218 -1.45 11.86 16.13
N LYS A 219 -0.20 11.97 15.65
CA LYS A 219 1.01 12.18 16.46
C LYS A 219 1.35 11.02 17.40
N ASP A 220 0.97 9.80 17.01
CA ASP A 220 1.31 8.59 17.75
C ASP A 220 2.72 8.10 17.39
N MET A 221 3.37 7.41 18.33
CA MET A 221 4.72 6.85 18.19
C MET A 221 4.70 5.34 18.37
N VAL A 222 4.88 4.61 17.28
CA VAL A 222 4.91 3.14 17.28
C VAL A 222 6.37 2.67 17.30
N VAL A 223 6.81 2.24 18.48
CA VAL A 223 8.21 1.96 18.78
C VAL A 223 8.41 0.47 19.09
N ASN A 224 9.37 -0.16 18.42
CA ASN A 224 9.83 -1.51 18.73
C ASN A 224 11.16 -1.43 19.47
N PRO A 225 11.25 -1.88 20.74
CA PRO A 225 12.48 -1.84 21.53
C PRO A 225 13.68 -2.52 20.86
N GLN A 226 13.45 -3.56 20.05
CA GLN A 226 14.51 -4.29 19.36
C GLN A 226 15.28 -3.41 18.37
N HIS A 227 14.64 -2.38 17.82
CA HIS A 227 15.27 -1.46 16.87
C HIS A 227 16.38 -0.62 17.50
N TYR A 228 16.33 -0.41 18.81
CA TYR A 228 17.29 0.39 19.58
C TYR A 228 18.42 -0.45 20.18
N ARG A 229 18.39 -1.79 20.03
CA ARG A 229 19.34 -2.70 20.69
C ARG A 229 20.80 -2.34 20.40
N ARG A 230 21.11 -1.89 19.18
CA ARG A 230 22.46 -1.44 18.78
C ARG A 230 22.91 -0.16 19.50
N LEU A 231 21.98 0.70 19.90
CA LEU A 231 22.27 1.90 20.70
C LEU A 231 22.42 1.55 22.20
N THR A 232 21.73 0.51 22.67
CA THR A 232 21.80 0.03 24.07
C THR A 232 23.00 -0.86 24.33
N LEU A 233 23.56 -1.52 23.29
CA LEU A 233 24.91 -2.03 23.34
C LEU A 233 25.82 -0.83 23.58
N LYS A 234 26.16 -0.58 24.86
CA LYS A 234 27.28 0.28 25.21
C LYS A 234 28.39 -0.14 24.25
N GLN A 235 28.91 0.81 23.47
CA GLN A 235 30.33 0.77 23.19
C GLN A 235 30.94 0.63 24.58
N THR A 236 31.31 -0.59 24.97
CA THR A 236 32.21 -0.77 26.07
C THR A 236 33.38 0.10 25.68
N MET A 237 33.53 1.24 26.37
CA MET A 237 34.78 1.99 26.46
C MET A 237 35.84 1.12 27.18
N GLY A 238 35.90 -0.15 26.81
CA GLY A 238 36.87 -1.15 27.18
C GLY A 238 37.61 -1.61 25.93
N THR A 239 37.75 -0.73 24.93
CA THR A 239 39.02 -0.71 24.20
C THR A 239 40.01 -0.23 25.26
N GLU A 240 40.83 -1.12 25.80
CA GLU A 240 41.96 -0.71 26.64
C GLU A 240 42.71 0.39 25.90
N ASN A 241 42.99 1.48 26.59
CA ASN A 241 43.73 2.59 26.02
C ASN A 241 45.18 2.13 25.83
N VAL A 242 45.49 1.52 24.68
CA VAL A 242 46.81 0.96 24.37
C VAL A 242 47.91 2.04 24.34
N LEU A 243 47.54 3.33 24.35
CA LEU A 243 48.46 4.46 24.52
C LEU A 243 49.23 4.41 25.85
N LEU A 244 48.69 3.76 26.89
CA LEU A 244 49.31 3.69 28.21
C LEU A 244 50.00 2.35 28.51
N ASP A 245 49.84 1.35 27.64
CA ASP A 245 50.38 0.00 27.85
C ASP A 245 51.60 -0.32 26.96
N GLN A 246 52.07 0.64 26.16
CA GLN A 246 53.34 0.50 25.43
C GLN A 246 54.52 0.78 26.35
N GLY A 247 54.94 -0.23 27.11
CA GLY A 247 56.11 -0.16 27.98
C GLY A 247 57.44 0.22 27.31
N LYS A 248 57.54 0.37 25.97
CA LYS A 248 58.80 0.71 25.26
C LYS A 248 58.62 1.33 23.86
N VAL A 249 57.78 2.34 23.66
CA VAL A 249 57.87 3.16 22.42
C VAL A 249 57.69 4.64 22.76
N ILE A 250 58.79 5.29 23.16
CA ILE A 250 58.90 6.74 23.16
C ILE A 250 60.12 7.09 22.31
N ASP A 251 59.89 7.42 21.03
CA ASP A 251 60.90 8.09 20.21
C ASP A 251 60.66 9.59 20.29
N PHE A 252 61.24 10.23 21.29
CA PHE A 252 61.60 11.63 21.19
C PHE A 252 63.09 11.78 21.52
N PRO A 253 63.94 12.12 20.55
CA PRO A 253 65.28 12.57 20.87
C PRO A 253 65.17 13.95 21.53
N LEU A 254 65.13 13.97 22.86
CA LEU A 254 65.40 15.18 23.62
C LEU A 254 66.87 15.56 23.36
N LYS A 255 67.10 16.59 22.55
CA LYS A 255 68.40 17.25 22.52
C LYS A 255 68.62 17.89 23.89
N PRO A 256 69.70 17.55 24.62
CA PRO A 256 70.02 18.26 25.85
C PRO A 256 70.31 19.72 25.50
N SER A 257 69.52 20.63 26.05
CA SER A 257 69.74 22.06 25.93
C SER A 257 70.99 22.44 26.72
N ASN A 258 71.93 23.14 26.08
CA ASN A 258 73.11 23.69 26.75
C ASN A 258 72.66 24.80 27.73
N LEU A 259 72.91 24.58 29.02
CA LEU A 259 72.51 25.47 30.11
C LEU A 259 73.55 26.56 30.42
N SER A 260 74.68 26.63 29.70
CA SER A 260 75.73 27.63 29.95
C SER A 260 75.24 29.07 29.83
N ARG A 261 74.12 29.29 29.15
CA ARG A 261 73.49 30.60 28.97
C ARG A 261 72.82 31.14 30.26
N TYR A 262 72.55 30.28 31.24
CA TYR A 262 72.01 30.69 32.54
C TYR A 262 73.10 31.08 33.54
N ASP A 263 74.30 30.53 33.39
CA ASP A 263 75.44 30.86 34.25
C ASP A 263 75.99 32.27 33.98
N GLU A 264 75.77 32.82 32.77
CA GLU A 264 76.15 34.19 32.40
C GLU A 264 75.24 35.26 33.05
N VAL A 265 74.05 34.90 33.54
CA VAL A 265 73.07 35.87 34.09
C VAL A 265 73.13 35.94 35.63
N LEU A 266 73.99 35.13 36.27
CA LEU A 266 74.09 35.06 37.73
C LEU A 266 75.23 35.90 38.33
N TYR A 267 76.04 36.58 37.51
CA TYR A 267 77.20 37.35 37.97
C TYR A 267 77.36 38.77 37.38
N ASP A 268 76.28 39.38 36.88
CA ASP A 268 76.21 40.83 36.59
C ASP A 268 75.17 41.54 37.49
#